data_AF-A0A7V1JD82-F1
#
_entry.id   AF-A0A7V1JD82-F1
#
_cell.length_a   1.000
_cell.length_b   1.000
_cell.length_c   1.000
_cell.angle_alpha   90.00
_cell.angle_beta   90.00
_cell.angle_gamma   90.00
#
_symmetry.space_group_name_H-M   'P 1'
#
loop_
_entity.id
_entity.type
_entity.pdbx_description
1 polymer ?
#
loop_
_entity_poly.entity_id
_entity_poly.type
_entity_poly.pdbx_seq_one_letter_code
_entity_poly.pdbx_strand_id
1 'polypeptide(L)'
;MIEFNFKYILNSAIFENGIEEAEIRSLEHELVTVRRNLNDLRRDGEIGFYDEISNMTMVNDVKEIAEKLFSKDINTLYVFGMGGSSLGAIFLKEAMKGAACEKRTGKKVDV
;
A
#
# COMPACT_ATOMS: atom_id res chain seq x y z
N MET A 1 -7.44 -7.59 6.23
CA MET A 1 -6.23 -7.75 7.07
C MET A 1 -5.15 -8.29 6.17
N ILE A 2 -4.01 -7.61 6.09
CA ILE A 2 -2.87 -8.06 5.29
C ILE A 2 -2.08 -9.04 6.15
N GLU A 3 -1.80 -10.23 5.63
CA GLU A 3 -1.00 -11.25 6.30
C GLU A 3 0.41 -11.26 5.69
N PHE A 4 1.42 -11.22 6.55
CA PHE A 4 2.82 -11.33 6.14
C PHE A 4 3.31 -12.75 6.41
N ASN A 5 3.73 -13.45 5.35
CA ASN A 5 4.30 -14.79 5.44
C ASN A 5 5.77 -14.79 4.99
N PHE A 6 6.67 -14.87 5.96
CA PHE A 6 8.12 -14.90 5.74
C PHE A 6 8.70 -16.32 5.69
N LYS A 7 7.87 -17.37 5.70
CA LYS A 7 8.35 -18.75 5.78
C LYS A 7 9.35 -19.10 4.67
N TYR A 8 9.11 -18.61 3.46
CA TYR A 8 9.88 -18.98 2.27
C TYR A 8 11.16 -18.17 2.05
N ILE A 9 11.49 -17.24 2.96
CA ILE A 9 12.78 -16.55 2.95
C ILE A 9 13.77 -17.14 3.97
N LEU A 10 13.30 -18.04 4.85
CA LEU A 10 14.11 -18.62 5.93
C LEU A 10 14.91 -19.83 5.45
N ASN A 11 16.07 -20.02 6.07
CA ASN A 11 16.93 -21.18 5.87
C ASN A 11 16.18 -22.52 6.09
N SER A 12 15.23 -22.56 7.03
CA SER A 12 14.40 -23.74 7.27
C SER A 12 13.52 -24.16 6.08
N ALA A 13 13.29 -23.28 5.10
CA ALA A 13 12.52 -23.56 3.89
C ALA A 13 13.37 -23.71 2.62
N ILE A 14 14.48 -22.97 2.50
CA ILE A 14 15.33 -22.93 1.28
C ILE A 14 16.81 -23.24 1.54
N PHE A 15 17.10 -23.85 2.69
CA PHE A 15 18.42 -24.33 3.12
C PHE A 15 19.48 -23.23 3.07
N GLU A 16 20.68 -23.53 2.54
CA GLU A 16 21.84 -22.65 2.48
C GLU A 16 21.61 -21.28 1.82
N ASN A 17 20.54 -21.12 1.02
CA ASN A 17 20.20 -19.86 0.37
C ASN A 17 19.23 -18.98 1.19
N GLY A 18 18.78 -19.47 2.35
CA GLY A 18 17.81 -18.79 3.20
C GLY A 18 18.45 -18.10 4.39
N ILE A 19 17.73 -17.10 4.90
CA ILE A 19 18.15 -16.28 6.04
C ILE A 19 18.02 -17.11 7.32
N GLU A 20 19.07 -17.11 8.14
CA GLU A 20 19.04 -17.75 9.45
C GLU A 20 18.28 -16.88 10.47
N GLU A 21 17.58 -17.52 11.41
CA GLU A 21 16.87 -16.77 12.46
C GLU A 21 17.84 -15.95 13.33
N ALA A 22 19.08 -16.43 13.50
CA ALA A 22 20.11 -15.72 14.24
C ALA A 22 20.49 -14.39 13.57
N GLU A 23 20.55 -14.35 12.23
CA GLU A 23 20.81 -13.13 11.46
C GLU A 23 19.69 -12.11 11.67
N ILE A 24 18.44 -12.55 11.63
CA ILE A 24 17.28 -11.67 11.91
C ILE A 24 17.35 -11.12 13.34
N ARG A 25 17.66 -11.97 14.32
CA ARG A 25 17.81 -11.54 15.73
C ARG A 25 18.94 -10.55 15.91
N SER A 26 20.03 -10.67 15.15
CA SER A 26 21.15 -9.73 15.23
C SER A 26 20.76 -8.30 14.83
N LEU A 27 19.72 -8.13 14.01
CA LEU A 27 19.21 -6.82 13.57
C LEU A 27 18.30 -6.14 14.59
N GLU A 28 17.94 -6.79 15.71
CA GLU A 28 16.94 -6.27 16.66
C GLU A 28 17.27 -4.85 17.14
N HIS A 29 18.54 -4.60 17.49
CA HIS A 29 18.98 -3.29 17.97
C HIS A 29 18.85 -2.20 16.88
N GLU A 30 19.20 -2.52 15.64
CA GLU A 30 19.08 -1.60 14.51
C GLU A 30 17.62 -1.31 14.19
N LEU A 31 16.75 -2.32 14.21
CA LEU A 31 15.32 -2.16 13.99
C LEU A 31 14.67 -1.27 15.06
N VAL A 32 15.09 -1.40 16.32
CA VAL A 32 14.65 -0.49 17.40
C VAL A 32 15.08 0.94 17.13
N THR A 33 16.32 1.14 16.66
CA THR A 33 16.84 2.46 16.31
C THR A 33 16.07 3.07 15.14
N VAL A 34 15.87 2.32 14.06
CA VAL A 34 15.10 2.75 12.88
C VAL A 34 13.68 3.12 13.28
N ARG A 35 13.02 2.32 14.12
CA ARG A 35 11.67 2.62 14.62
C ARG A 35 11.62 3.93 15.41
N ARG A 36 12.62 4.21 16.25
CA ARG A 36 12.69 5.50 16.98
C ARG A 36 12.85 6.65 16.00
N ASN A 37 13.80 6.56 15.07
CA ASN A 37 14.06 7.58 14.06
C ASN A 37 12.82 7.87 13.21
N LEU A 38 12.09 6.83 12.77
CA LEU A 38 10.85 7.01 12.02
C LEU A 38 9.77 7.75 12.82
N ASN A 39 9.68 7.52 14.13
CA ASN A 39 8.74 8.25 14.99
C ASN A 39 9.15 9.71 15.18
N ASP A 40 10.45 10.00 15.31
CA ASP A 40 10.95 11.37 15.40
C ASP A 40 10.69 12.12 14.08
N LEU A 41 11.04 11.52 12.93
CA LEU A 41 10.73 12.08 11.61
C LEU A 41 9.23 12.32 11.40
N ARG A 42 8.36 11.43 11.91
CA ARG A 42 6.91 11.62 11.88
C ARG A 42 6.49 12.84 12.70
N ARG A 43 6.98 12.94 13.95
CA ARG A 43 6.67 14.05 14.86
C ARG A 43 7.11 15.39 14.28
N ASP A 44 8.28 15.40 13.65
CA ASP A 44 8.91 16.60 13.11
C ASP A 44 8.37 16.95 11.69
N GLY A 45 7.48 16.11 11.14
CA GLY A 45 6.79 16.35 9.87
C GLY A 45 7.61 16.03 8.61
N GLU A 46 8.79 15.44 8.75
CA GLU A 46 9.69 15.16 7.63
C GLU A 46 9.22 13.98 6.76
N ILE A 47 8.36 13.10 7.29
CA ILE A 47 7.71 12.02 6.54
C ILE A 47 6.22 12.30 6.31
N GLY A 48 5.95 13.23 5.39
CA GLY A 48 4.61 13.80 5.16
C GLY A 48 3.48 12.82 4.79
N PHE A 49 3.77 11.57 4.41
CA PHE A 49 2.73 10.59 4.04
C PHE A 49 2.27 9.68 5.19
N TYR A 50 2.94 9.71 6.34
CA TYR A 50 2.71 8.72 7.39
C TYR A 50 1.26 8.73 7.90
N ASP A 51 0.69 9.93 8.07
CA ASP A 51 -0.63 10.14 8.65
C ASP A 51 -1.75 10.39 7.63
N GLU A 52 -1.41 10.47 6.34
CA GLU A 52 -2.37 10.84 5.28
C GLU A 52 -3.54 9.87 5.13
N ILE A 53 -3.35 8.59 5.49
CA ILE A 53 -4.42 7.58 5.46
C ILE A 53 -5.56 7.96 6.42
N SER A 54 -5.28 8.74 7.46
CA SER A 54 -6.26 9.20 8.45
C SER A 54 -6.85 10.57 8.13
N ASN A 55 -6.42 11.22 7.04
CA ASN A 55 -6.86 12.55 6.65
C ASN A 55 -8.25 12.50 5.99
N MET A 56 -9.29 12.38 6.82
CA MET A 56 -10.68 12.28 6.35
C MET A 56 -11.16 13.54 5.62
N THR A 57 -10.58 14.71 5.91
CA THR A 57 -10.86 15.94 5.18
C THR A 57 -10.45 15.79 3.72
N MET A 58 -9.21 15.39 3.45
CA MET A 58 -8.74 15.14 2.07
C MET A 58 -9.61 14.11 1.35
N VAL A 59 -10.00 13.02 2.04
CA VAL A 59 -10.87 11.99 1.46
C VAL A 59 -12.23 12.58 1.05
N ASN A 60 -12.82 13.42 1.91
CA ASN A 60 -14.12 14.03 1.64
C ASN A 60 -14.02 15.05 0.50
N ASP A 61 -12.98 15.87 0.46
CA ASP A 61 -12.75 16.85 -0.60
C ASP A 61 -12.61 16.17 -1.97
N VAL A 62 -11.82 15.09 -2.05
CA VAL A 62 -11.66 14.30 -3.28
C VAL A 62 -12.98 13.68 -3.72
N LYS A 63 -13.78 13.17 -2.79
CA LYS A 63 -15.11 12.61 -3.10
C LYS A 63 -16.05 13.67 -3.65
N GLU A 64 -16.14 14.83 -3.02
CA GLU A 64 -17.01 15.92 -3.46
C GLU A 64 -16.62 16.40 -4.88
N ILE A 65 -15.33 16.53 -5.15
CA ILE A 65 -14.84 16.90 -6.49
C ILE A 65 -15.19 15.80 -7.50
N ALA A 66 -15.00 14.53 -7.16
CA ALA A 66 -15.35 13.42 -8.03
C ALA A 66 -16.84 13.41 -8.36
N GLU A 67 -17.72 13.56 -7.36
CA GLU A 67 -19.17 13.64 -7.55
C GLU A 67 -19.55 14.81 -8.47
N LYS A 68 -18.99 16.00 -8.25
CA LYS A 68 -19.20 17.16 -9.12
C LYS A 68 -18.73 16.92 -10.55
N LEU A 69 -17.60 16.24 -10.73
CA LEU A 69 -17.03 15.96 -12.05
C LEU A 69 -17.87 14.94 -12.82
N PHE A 70 -18.28 13.85 -12.17
CA PHE A 70 -19.05 12.78 -12.82
C PHE A 70 -20.56 13.07 -12.91
N SER A 71 -21.08 14.08 -12.22
CA SER A 71 -22.47 14.55 -12.41
C SER A 71 -22.72 15.22 -13.78
N LYS A 72 -21.68 15.50 -14.57
CA LYS A 72 -21.75 16.25 -15.84
C LYS A 72 -21.65 15.37 -17.10
N ASP A 73 -22.12 14.12 -17.05
CA ASP A 73 -21.99 13.13 -18.14
C ASP A 73 -20.55 12.94 -18.66
N ILE A 74 -19.56 13.12 -17.77
CA ILE A 74 -18.14 12.88 -18.10
C ILE A 74 -17.88 11.39 -18.05
N ASN A 75 -17.74 10.78 -19.23
CA ASN A 75 -17.51 9.34 -19.36
C ASN A 75 -16.03 8.95 -19.31
N THR A 76 -15.10 9.91 -19.35
CA THR A 76 -13.68 9.63 -19.42
C THR A 76 -12.87 10.68 -18.67
N LEU A 77 -12.00 10.21 -17.78
CA LEU A 77 -11.02 11.02 -17.04
C LEU A 77 -9.61 10.66 -17.52
N TYR A 78 -8.86 11.66 -18.00
CA TYR A 78 -7.46 11.53 -18.34
C TYR A 78 -6.59 12.04 -17.18
N VAL A 79 -5.62 11.23 -16.74
CA VAL A 79 -4.63 11.60 -15.73
C VAL A 79 -3.30 11.82 -16.44
N PHE A 80 -2.83 13.06 -16.46
CA PHE A 80 -1.53 13.42 -17.03
C PHE A 80 -0.50 13.55 -15.91
N GLY A 81 0.39 12.57 -15.81
CA GLY A 81 1.43 12.53 -14.79
C GLY A 81 2.53 11.54 -15.14
N MET A 82 3.65 11.64 -14.44
CA MET A 82 4.78 10.71 -14.54
C MET A 82 5.21 10.23 -13.15
N GLY A 83 5.79 9.04 -13.08
CA GLY A 83 6.21 8.43 -11.81
C GLY A 83 5.05 8.27 -10.84
N GLY A 84 5.26 8.61 -9.56
CA GLY A 84 4.28 8.42 -8.48
C GLY A 84 2.91 9.06 -8.74
N SER A 85 2.87 10.20 -9.42
CA SER A 85 1.63 10.92 -9.77
C SER A 85 0.70 10.15 -10.74
N SER A 86 1.23 9.17 -11.46
CA SER A 86 0.48 8.33 -12.42
C SER A 86 0.39 6.86 -12.00
N LEU A 87 1.48 6.31 -11.45
CA LEU A 87 1.56 4.91 -11.05
C LEU A 87 0.54 4.56 -9.97
N GLY A 88 0.31 5.43 -8.99
CA GLY A 88 -0.71 5.20 -7.96
C GLY A 88 -2.13 5.10 -8.53
N ALA A 89 -2.48 5.99 -9.47
CA ALA A 89 -3.78 5.98 -10.12
C ALA A 89 -3.98 4.73 -11.00
N ILE A 90 -2.94 4.33 -11.76
CA ILE A 90 -2.94 3.11 -12.57
C ILE A 90 -3.10 1.88 -11.68
N PHE A 91 -2.29 1.77 -10.62
CA PHE A 91 -2.33 0.64 -9.69
C PHE A 91 -3.72 0.49 -9.06
N LEU A 92 -4.31 1.57 -8.53
CA LEU A 92 -5.64 1.54 -7.95
C LEU A 92 -6.71 1.11 -8.97
N LYS A 93 -6.65 1.66 -10.20
CA LYS A 93 -7.59 1.29 -11.27
C LYS A 93 -7.52 -0.20 -11.59
N GLU A 94 -6.33 -0.75 -11.78
CA GLU A 94 -6.16 -2.15 -12.16
C GLU A 94 -6.46 -3.10 -11.00
N ALA A 95 -6.02 -2.79 -9.78
CA ALA A 95 -6.34 -3.60 -8.58
C ALA A 95 -7.86 -3.66 -8.32
N MET A 96 -8.56 -2.53 -8.47
CA MET A 96 -10.00 -2.46 -8.24
C MET A 96 -10.82 -3.13 -9.34
N LYS A 97 -10.34 -3.16 -10.59
CA LYS A 97 -10.98 -3.95 -11.66
C LYS A 97 -10.95 -5.45 -11.36
N GLY A 98 -9.81 -5.96 -10.88
CA GLY A 98 -9.69 -7.34 -10.43
C GLY A 98 -10.66 -7.66 -9.29
N ALA A 99 -10.69 -6.81 -8.25
CA ALA A 99 -11.57 -6.98 -7.10
C ALA A 99 -13.07 -6.83 -7.42
N ALA A 100 -13.44 -6.01 -8.40
CA ALA A 100 -14.82 -5.85 -8.85
C ALA A 100 -15.32 -7.06 -9.67
N CYS A 101 -14.41 -7.81 -10.29
CA CYS A 101 -14.75 -9.05 -11.01
C CYS A 101 -15.16 -10.17 -10.03
N GLU A 102 -14.43 -10.34 -8.94
CA GLU A 102 -14.74 -11.34 -7.90
C GLU A 102 -16.08 -11.10 -7.19
N LYS A 103 -16.49 -9.84 -7.00
CA LYS A 103 -17.81 -9.55 -6.40
C LYS A 103 -18.99 -9.85 -7.32
N ARG A 104 -18.78 -9.92 -8.64
CA ARG A 104 -19.85 -10.22 -9.61
C ARG A 104 -19.96 -11.71 -9.94
N THR A 105 -18.91 -12.48 -9.70
CA THR A 105 -18.93 -13.93 -9.82
C THR A 105 -18.67 -14.52 -8.45
N GLY A 106 -19.69 -15.01 -7.76
CA GLY A 106 -19.55 -15.76 -6.49
C GLY A 106 -18.79 -17.09 -6.60
N LYS A 107 -17.78 -17.16 -7.47
CA LYS A 107 -16.83 -18.26 -7.58
C LYS A 107 -15.53 -17.81 -6.93
N LYS A 108 -15.20 -18.46 -5.81
CA LYS A 108 -13.82 -18.59 -5.37
C LYS A 108 -13.01 -19.13 -6.55
N VAL A 109 -11.96 -18.40 -6.92
CA VAL A 109 -10.90 -18.99 -7.74
C VAL A 109 -10.08 -19.82 -6.75
N ASP A 110 -10.25 -21.14 -6.84
CA ASP A 110 -9.39 -22.08 -6.15
C ASP A 110 -7.98 -21.94 -6.75
N VAL A 111 -7.01 -21.64 -5.88
CA VAL A 111 -5.57 -21.75 -6.17
C VAL A 111 -5.13 -23.18 -5.85
#